data_AF-A0A2A7B8W4-F1
#
_entry.id   AF-A0A2A7B8W4-F1
#
_cell.length_a   1.000
_cell.length_b   1.000
_cell.length_c   1.000
_cell.angle_alpha   90.00
_cell.angle_beta   90.00
_cell.angle_gamma   90.00
#
_symmetry.space_group_name_H-M   'P 1'
#
loop_
_entity.id
_entity.type
_entity.pdbx_description
1 polymer ?
#
loop_
_entity_poly.entity_id
_entity_poly.type
_entity_poly.pdbx_seq_one_letter_code
_entity_poly.pdbx_strand_id
1 'polypeptide(L)'
;MIVKILPDAEYSGKFTGYIGKVKNYFSQNKKVGVELFQQTNDASSKGLFWFSESKVVAAGSLPDAMMEYIKADLNATFGVANHIRRSRQTGLPQIKKVIYSGPKTIILWADNTKTIVSCGEADSYDYYSGFCAAVVKKLFGSTTHAKKVLGDSIQIND
;
A
#
# COMPACT_ATOMS: atom_id res chain seq x y z
N MET A 1 28.88 -4.87 4.95
CA MET A 1 28.47 -4.98 3.54
C MET A 1 28.39 -6.44 3.15
N ILE A 2 27.30 -6.87 2.49
CA ILE A 2 27.19 -8.22 1.92
C ILE A 2 27.73 -8.16 0.50
N VAL A 3 28.54 -9.14 0.11
CA VAL A 3 29.18 -9.20 -1.21
C VAL A 3 28.99 -10.55 -1.86
N LYS A 4 28.96 -10.55 -3.19
CA LYS A 4 29.07 -11.73 -4.05
C LYS A 4 30.47 -11.79 -4.64
N ILE A 5 31.07 -12.97 -4.64
CA ILE A 5 32.39 -13.22 -5.26
C ILE A 5 32.22 -13.37 -6.77
N LEU A 6 33.04 -12.66 -7.55
CA LEU A 6 33.03 -12.68 -9.01
C LEU A 6 33.84 -13.87 -9.58
N PRO A 7 33.66 -14.22 -10.86
CA PRO A 7 34.48 -15.24 -11.54
C PRO A 7 35.97 -14.90 -11.56
N ASP A 8 36.80 -15.95 -11.66
CA ASP A 8 38.27 -15.87 -11.70
C ASP A 8 38.87 -15.08 -10.53
N ALA A 9 38.21 -15.16 -9.37
CA ALA A 9 38.74 -14.68 -8.11
C ALA A 9 39.80 -15.66 -7.55
N GLU A 10 40.39 -15.31 -6.42
CA GLU A 10 41.33 -16.17 -5.69
C GLU A 10 40.79 -17.58 -5.44
N TYR A 11 41.68 -18.50 -5.08
CA TYR A 11 41.36 -19.92 -4.87
C TYR A 11 40.82 -20.59 -6.14
N SER A 12 41.41 -20.23 -7.29
CA SER A 12 41.08 -20.75 -8.61
C SER A 12 39.59 -20.62 -8.96
N GLY A 13 38.96 -19.53 -8.54
CA GLY A 13 37.53 -19.27 -8.78
C GLY A 13 36.58 -20.20 -8.03
N LYS A 14 37.05 -21.05 -7.10
CA LYS A 14 36.23 -22.04 -6.36
C LYS A 14 35.00 -21.42 -5.69
N PHE A 15 35.11 -20.18 -5.25
CA PHE A 15 34.05 -19.47 -4.52
C PHE A 15 33.20 -18.55 -5.40
N THR A 16 33.29 -18.67 -6.72
CA THR A 16 32.50 -17.85 -7.66
C THR A 16 31.01 -17.95 -7.32
N GLY A 17 30.36 -16.79 -7.18
CA GLY A 17 28.93 -16.69 -6.86
C GLY A 17 28.58 -16.85 -5.38
N TYR A 18 29.54 -17.22 -4.52
CA TYR A 18 29.31 -17.32 -3.08
C TYR A 18 29.04 -15.94 -2.49
N ILE A 19 28.26 -15.94 -1.41
CA ILE A 19 27.85 -14.71 -0.73
C ILE A 19 28.47 -14.71 0.66
N GLY A 20 29.03 -13.56 1.03
CA GLY A 20 29.62 -13.40 2.34
C GLY A 20 29.50 -11.98 2.86
N LYS A 21 29.88 -11.81 4.13
CA LYS A 21 29.95 -10.53 4.79
C LYS A 21 31.39 -10.04 4.81
N VAL A 22 31.60 -8.82 4.34
CA VAL A 22 32.90 -8.16 4.48
C VAL A 22 33.14 -7.86 5.96
N LYS A 23 34.28 -8.33 6.47
CA LYS A 23 34.71 -8.17 7.88
C LYS A 23 35.99 -7.39 8.03
N ASN A 24 36.82 -7.30 6.98
CA ASN A 24 38.08 -6.57 7.05
C ASN A 24 38.52 -6.05 5.68
N TYR A 25 39.41 -5.06 5.68
CA TYR A 25 40.07 -4.51 4.50
C TYR A 25 41.57 -4.45 4.70
N PHE A 26 42.31 -4.82 3.66
CA PHE A 26 43.75 -4.74 3.63
C PHE A 26 44.20 -3.80 2.50
N SER A 27 44.33 -2.51 2.85
CA SER A 27 44.48 -1.42 1.88
C SER A 27 45.77 -1.50 1.05
N GLN A 28 46.86 -2.01 1.63
CA GLN A 28 48.15 -2.10 0.92
C GLN A 28 48.08 -3.04 -0.29
N ASN A 29 47.33 -4.14 -0.21
CA ASN A 29 47.19 -5.11 -1.30
C ASN A 29 45.81 -5.07 -1.97
N LYS A 30 44.99 -4.05 -1.67
CA LYS A 30 43.61 -3.91 -2.17
C LYS A 30 42.79 -5.20 -2.04
N LYS A 31 42.87 -5.83 -0.86
CA LYS A 31 42.13 -7.07 -0.54
C LYS A 31 41.02 -6.84 0.47
N VAL A 32 39.95 -7.60 0.29
CA VAL A 32 38.76 -7.61 1.12
C VAL A 32 38.68 -8.95 1.82
N GLY A 33 38.62 -8.91 3.14
CA GLY A 33 38.42 -10.10 3.97
C GLY A 33 36.93 -10.39 4.09
N VAL A 34 36.49 -11.49 3.50
CA VAL A 34 35.10 -11.92 3.44
C VAL A 34 34.91 -13.20 4.25
N GLU A 35 33.96 -13.16 5.17
CA GLU A 35 33.43 -14.36 5.83
C GLU A 35 32.31 -14.91 4.93
N LEU A 36 32.54 -16.09 4.32
CA LEU A 36 31.57 -16.72 3.43
C LEU A 36 30.49 -17.43 4.26
N PHE A 37 29.23 -17.31 3.86
CA PHE A 37 28.13 -17.97 4.59
C PHE A 37 28.07 -19.47 4.34
N GLN A 38 28.58 -19.92 3.19
CA GLN A 38 28.56 -21.33 2.80
C GLN A 38 29.82 -22.09 3.24
N GLN A 39 30.86 -21.43 3.75
CA GLN A 39 32.16 -22.06 4.01
C GLN A 39 32.91 -21.39 5.15
N THR A 40 33.50 -22.19 6.04
CA THR A 40 34.45 -21.74 7.06
C THR A 40 35.89 -21.85 6.57
N ASN A 41 36.76 -20.93 7.04
CA ASN A 41 38.20 -20.94 6.75
C ASN A 41 39.05 -21.18 8.00
N ASP A 42 39.32 -22.43 8.32
CA ASP A 42 40.12 -22.78 9.49
C ASP A 42 41.61 -22.45 9.33
N ALA A 43 42.05 -22.20 8.09
CA ALA A 43 43.43 -21.79 7.78
C ALA A 43 43.70 -20.29 8.02
N SER A 44 42.67 -19.50 8.34
CA SER A 44 42.81 -18.10 8.71
C SER A 44 42.49 -17.92 10.19
N SER A 45 43.37 -17.26 10.94
CA SER A 45 43.12 -16.91 12.35
C SER A 45 41.83 -16.13 12.60
N LYS A 46 41.31 -15.44 11.57
CA LYS A 46 40.05 -14.69 11.59
C LYS A 46 38.89 -15.37 10.84
N GLY A 47 39.08 -16.59 10.31
CA GLY A 47 38.07 -17.26 9.49
C GLY A 47 37.75 -16.61 8.14
N LEU A 48 38.59 -15.68 7.65
CA LEU A 48 38.30 -14.88 6.46
C LEU A 48 38.94 -15.47 5.20
N PHE A 49 38.22 -15.38 4.10
CA PHE A 49 38.76 -15.54 2.76
C PHE A 49 39.14 -14.18 2.20
N TRP A 50 40.32 -14.08 1.59
CA TRP A 50 40.86 -12.82 1.12
C TRP A 50 40.75 -12.72 -0.40
N PHE A 51 39.91 -11.81 -0.87
CA PHE A 51 39.66 -11.57 -2.29
C PHE A 51 40.15 -10.19 -2.71
N SER A 52 40.54 -10.04 -3.96
CA SER A 52 40.82 -8.73 -4.55
C SER A 52 39.55 -7.87 -4.57
N GLU A 53 39.66 -6.57 -4.29
CA GLU A 53 38.52 -5.64 -4.27
C GLU A 53 37.75 -5.63 -5.60
N SER A 54 38.45 -5.74 -6.72
CA SER A 54 37.84 -5.84 -8.06
C SER A 54 37.11 -7.17 -8.33
N LYS A 55 37.24 -8.15 -7.43
CA LYS A 55 36.64 -9.49 -7.54
C LYS A 55 35.48 -9.71 -6.57
N VAL A 56 35.02 -8.65 -5.92
CA VAL A 56 33.82 -8.67 -5.06
C VAL A 56 32.86 -7.56 -5.48
N VAL A 57 31.57 -7.85 -5.49
CA VAL A 57 30.52 -6.85 -5.76
C VAL A 57 29.51 -6.86 -4.62
N ALA A 58 28.92 -5.71 -4.28
CA ALA A 58 27.85 -5.66 -3.29
C ALA A 58 26.70 -6.60 -3.70
N ALA A 59 26.36 -7.54 -2.83
CA ALA A 59 25.21 -8.42 -3.03
C ALA A 59 23.99 -7.72 -2.42
N GLY A 60 23.05 -7.31 -3.28
CA GLY A 60 21.80 -6.68 -2.85
C GLY A 60 21.35 -5.44 -3.64
N SER A 61 22.09 -4.97 -4.65
CA SER A 61 21.53 -4.02 -5.61
C SER A 61 20.78 -4.80 -6.69
N LEU A 62 19.45 -4.86 -6.55
CA LEU A 62 18.60 -5.22 -7.68
C LEU A 62 18.86 -4.20 -8.80
N PRO A 63 18.90 -4.61 -10.08
CA PRO A 63 19.03 -3.66 -11.19
C PRO A 63 17.98 -2.55 -11.06
N ASP A 64 18.33 -1.32 -11.40
CA ASP A 64 17.43 -0.16 -11.22
C ASP A 64 16.05 -0.37 -11.85
N ALA A 65 16.00 -1.01 -13.02
CA ALA A 65 14.76 -1.39 -13.70
C ALA A 65 13.87 -2.32 -12.87
N MET A 66 14.46 -3.25 -12.11
CA MET A 66 13.73 -4.15 -11.23
C MET A 66 13.24 -3.42 -9.97
N MET A 67 14.02 -2.47 -9.44
CA MET A 67 13.58 -1.61 -8.35
C MET A 67 12.43 -0.69 -8.77
N GLU A 68 12.49 -0.14 -9.98
CA GLU A 68 11.42 0.68 -10.55
C GLU A 68 10.13 -0.12 -10.75
N TYR A 69 10.24 -1.34 -11.31
CA TYR A 69 9.12 -2.27 -11.43
C TYR A 69 8.45 -2.54 -10.08
N ILE A 70 9.23 -2.87 -9.04
CA ILE A 70 8.71 -3.14 -7.69
C ILE A 70 8.01 -1.91 -7.11
N LYS A 71 8.58 -0.70 -7.28
CA LYS A 71 7.95 0.54 -6.83
C LYS A 71 6.63 0.80 -7.54
N ALA A 72 6.58 0.59 -8.85
CA ALA A 72 5.37 0.76 -9.63
C ALA A 72 4.26 -0.20 -9.18
N ASP A 73 4.60 -1.47 -8.96
CA ASP A 73 3.66 -2.50 -8.51
C ASP A 73 3.11 -2.22 -7.10
N LEU A 74 3.99 -1.81 -6.18
CA LEU A 74 3.59 -1.35 -4.84
C LEU A 74 2.61 -0.17 -4.92
N ASN A 75 2.94 0.86 -5.70
CA ASN A 75 2.09 2.04 -5.86
C ASN A 75 0.73 1.69 -6.47
N ALA A 76 0.69 0.82 -7.46
CA ALA A 76 -0.55 0.32 -8.05
C ALA A 76 -1.41 -0.44 -7.02
N THR A 77 -0.79 -1.34 -6.26
CA THR A 77 -1.46 -2.13 -5.21
C THR A 77 -2.02 -1.23 -4.10
N PHE A 78 -1.25 -0.25 -3.63
CA PHE A 78 -1.73 0.73 -2.65
C PHE A 78 -2.85 1.60 -3.22
N GLY A 79 -2.79 1.97 -4.50
CA GLY A 79 -3.85 2.69 -5.19
C GLY A 79 -5.18 1.94 -5.16
N VAL A 80 -5.15 0.65 -5.53
CA VAL A 80 -6.33 -0.23 -5.50
C VAL A 80 -6.85 -0.43 -4.07
N ALA A 81 -5.96 -0.73 -3.11
CA ALA A 81 -6.34 -0.93 -1.72
C ALA A 81 -7.00 0.32 -1.11
N ASN A 82 -6.47 1.51 -1.39
CA ASN A 82 -7.03 2.78 -0.92
C ASN A 82 -8.37 3.09 -1.59
N HIS A 83 -8.52 2.80 -2.89
CA HIS A 83 -9.80 2.94 -3.58
C HIS A 83 -10.87 2.02 -2.96
N ILE A 84 -10.53 0.75 -2.70
CA ILE A 84 -11.43 -0.21 -2.05
C ILE A 84 -11.77 0.25 -0.64
N ARG A 85 -10.79 0.73 0.14
CA ARG A 85 -11.01 1.24 1.51
C ARG A 85 -11.94 2.46 1.51
N ARG A 86 -11.74 3.42 0.62
CA ARG A 86 -12.63 4.61 0.50
C ARG A 86 -14.04 4.23 0.05
N SER A 87 -14.17 3.32 -0.90
CA SER A 87 -15.47 2.79 -1.31
C SER A 87 -16.18 2.00 -0.20
N ARG A 88 -15.42 1.33 0.68
CA ARG A 88 -15.95 0.61 1.84
C ARG A 88 -16.27 1.52 3.04
N GLN A 89 -15.71 2.73 3.12
CA GLN A 89 -15.89 3.61 4.29
C GLN A 89 -17.32 4.13 4.48
N THR A 90 -18.13 4.26 3.42
CA THR A 90 -19.52 4.72 3.54
C THR A 90 -20.54 3.61 3.32
N GLY A 91 -20.13 2.43 2.82
CA GLY A 91 -21.06 1.38 2.37
C GLY A 91 -21.98 1.79 1.21
N LEU A 92 -21.80 2.99 0.66
CA LEU A 92 -22.64 3.59 -0.36
C LEU A 92 -21.93 3.58 -1.73
N PRO A 93 -22.66 3.31 -2.83
CA PRO A 93 -22.13 3.52 -4.17
C PRO A 93 -21.73 4.98 -4.40
N GLN A 94 -20.86 5.25 -5.38
CA GLN A 94 -20.55 6.62 -5.78
C GLN A 94 -21.78 7.35 -6.31
N ILE A 95 -21.85 8.66 -6.09
CA ILE A 95 -22.90 9.52 -6.63
C ILE A 95 -22.58 9.82 -8.09
N LYS A 96 -23.49 9.44 -8.99
CA LYS A 96 -23.39 9.74 -10.43
C LYS A 96 -23.96 11.11 -10.76
N LYS A 97 -25.11 11.47 -10.16
CA LYS A 97 -25.78 12.75 -10.37
C LYS A 97 -26.76 13.05 -9.24
N VAL A 98 -26.90 14.31 -8.87
CA VAL A 98 -27.97 14.82 -8.00
C VAL A 98 -28.90 15.70 -8.83
N ILE A 99 -30.20 15.51 -8.68
CA ILE A 99 -31.24 16.28 -9.38
C ILE A 99 -32.20 16.82 -8.33
N TYR A 100 -32.45 18.11 -8.39
CA TYR A 100 -33.44 18.81 -7.58
C TYR A 100 -34.64 19.17 -8.46
N SER A 101 -35.84 18.79 -8.05
CA SER A 101 -37.07 18.97 -8.84
C SER A 101 -38.23 19.31 -7.92
N GLY A 102 -38.49 20.62 -7.76
CA GLY A 102 -39.45 21.10 -6.77
C GLY A 102 -39.05 20.64 -5.36
N PRO A 103 -39.96 20.07 -4.56
CA PRO A 103 -39.64 19.59 -3.21
C PRO A 103 -38.90 18.24 -3.20
N LYS A 104 -38.41 17.76 -4.35
CA LYS A 104 -37.81 16.42 -4.49
C LYS A 104 -36.31 16.48 -4.72
N THR A 105 -35.57 15.68 -3.98
CA THR A 105 -34.15 15.39 -4.23
C THR A 105 -34.00 13.97 -4.74
N ILE A 106 -33.31 13.82 -5.88
CA ILE A 106 -33.06 12.54 -6.55
C ILE A 106 -31.55 12.34 -6.67
N ILE A 107 -31.03 11.23 -6.14
CA ILE A 107 -29.64 10.82 -6.33
C ILE A 107 -29.62 9.60 -7.26
N LEU A 108 -28.89 9.71 -8.37
CA LEU A 108 -28.53 8.60 -9.22
C LEU A 108 -27.17 8.05 -8.77
N TRP A 109 -27.11 6.76 -8.50
CA TRP A 109 -25.92 6.08 -7.99
C TRP A 109 -25.16 5.36 -9.12
N ALA A 110 -23.88 5.09 -8.90
CA ALA A 110 -23.03 4.35 -9.84
C ALA A 110 -23.46 2.87 -10.01
N ASP A 111 -24.18 2.31 -9.03
CA ASP A 111 -24.77 0.96 -9.08
C ASP A 111 -26.08 0.89 -9.90
N ASN A 112 -26.40 1.94 -10.65
CA ASN A 112 -27.63 2.12 -11.43
C ASN A 112 -28.93 2.17 -10.61
N THR A 113 -28.85 2.24 -9.29
CA THR A 113 -30.03 2.53 -8.46
C THR A 113 -30.27 4.04 -8.36
N LYS A 114 -31.44 4.41 -7.83
CA LYS A 114 -31.76 5.80 -7.51
C LYS A 114 -32.41 5.91 -6.14
N THR A 115 -32.11 6.99 -5.43
CA THR A 115 -32.83 7.37 -4.22
C THR A 115 -33.61 8.64 -4.47
N ILE A 116 -34.87 8.66 -4.03
CA ILE A 116 -35.76 9.81 -4.12
C ILE A 116 -36.30 10.12 -2.74
N VAL A 117 -36.24 11.37 -2.35
CA VAL A 117 -36.89 11.93 -1.17
C VAL A 117 -37.69 13.16 -1.56
N SER A 118 -38.78 13.39 -0.85
CA SER A 118 -39.64 14.56 -0.99
C SER A 118 -39.72 15.25 0.36
N CYS A 119 -39.61 16.57 0.37
CA CYS A 119 -39.92 17.40 1.53
C CYS A 119 -41.43 17.41 1.78
N GLY A 120 -41.84 17.47 3.05
CA GLY A 120 -43.26 17.59 3.40
C GLY A 120 -43.80 18.98 3.05
N GLU A 121 -45.11 19.09 2.85
CA GLU A 121 -45.76 20.37 2.48
C GLU A 121 -45.67 21.44 3.58
N ALA A 122 -45.49 21.02 4.83
CA ALA A 122 -45.35 21.91 5.99
C ALA A 122 -43.89 22.34 6.27
N ASP A 123 -42.92 21.75 5.57
CA ASP A 123 -41.49 21.97 5.81
C ASP A 123 -40.89 22.93 4.78
N SER A 124 -39.90 23.73 5.21
CA SER A 124 -39.09 24.52 4.28
C SER A 124 -38.10 23.61 3.57
N TYR A 125 -38.12 23.61 2.24
CA TYR A 125 -37.22 22.77 1.45
C TYR A 125 -35.84 23.42 1.31
N ASP A 126 -34.82 22.72 1.81
CA ASP A 126 -33.41 23.03 1.63
C ASP A 126 -32.70 21.93 0.83
N TYR A 127 -31.88 22.33 -0.15
CA TYR A 127 -31.18 21.40 -1.05
C TYR A 127 -30.20 20.50 -0.31
N TYR A 128 -29.51 21.02 0.71
CA TYR A 128 -28.56 20.23 1.49
C TYR A 128 -29.27 19.21 2.37
N SER A 129 -30.33 19.63 3.05
CA SER A 129 -31.20 18.78 3.87
C SER A 129 -31.81 17.64 3.04
N GLY A 130 -32.31 17.95 1.84
CA GLY A 130 -32.82 16.94 0.91
C GLY A 130 -31.74 15.96 0.41
N PHE A 131 -30.52 16.44 0.17
CA PHE A 131 -29.39 15.58 -0.17
C PHE A 131 -29.04 14.64 0.99
N CYS A 132 -28.88 15.17 2.20
CA CYS A 132 -28.62 14.40 3.41
C CYS A 132 -29.69 13.32 3.64
N ALA A 133 -30.97 13.67 3.51
CA ALA A 133 -32.08 12.72 3.64
C ALA A 133 -32.01 11.59 2.60
N ALA A 134 -31.64 11.89 1.35
CA ALA A 134 -31.48 10.87 0.31
C ALA A 134 -30.28 9.94 0.57
N VAL A 135 -29.16 10.47 1.04
CA VAL A 135 -27.98 9.68 1.44
C VAL A 135 -28.33 8.75 2.61
N VAL A 136 -28.96 9.27 3.65
CA VAL A 136 -29.41 8.50 4.82
C VAL A 136 -30.41 7.41 4.39
N LYS A 137 -31.38 7.73 3.53
CA LYS A 137 -32.33 6.74 3.01
C LYS A 137 -31.64 5.60 2.25
N LYS A 138 -30.59 5.88 1.48
CA LYS A 138 -29.81 4.83 0.80
C LYS A 138 -29.03 3.96 1.80
N LEU A 139 -28.46 4.59 2.83
CA LEU A 139 -27.66 3.89 3.85
C LEU A 139 -28.51 2.93 4.69
N PHE A 140 -29.69 3.37 5.15
CA PHE A 140 -30.58 2.58 6.00
C PHE A 140 -31.65 1.78 5.24
N GLY A 141 -31.68 1.90 3.90
CA GLY A 141 -32.69 1.28 3.03
C GLY A 141 -34.06 1.98 3.03
N SER A 142 -34.44 2.67 4.11
CA SER A 142 -35.67 3.46 4.17
C SER A 142 -35.56 4.64 5.15
N THR A 143 -36.42 5.64 4.99
CA THR A 143 -36.54 6.77 5.93
C THR A 143 -37.12 6.32 7.28
N THR A 144 -38.07 5.38 7.27
CA THR A 144 -38.66 4.81 8.48
C THR A 144 -37.62 4.10 9.34
N HIS A 145 -36.76 3.29 8.72
CA HIS A 145 -35.69 2.60 9.44
C HIS A 145 -34.68 3.59 10.03
N ALA A 146 -34.26 4.60 9.25
CA ALA A 146 -33.36 5.65 9.75
C ALA A 146 -33.95 6.39 10.97
N LYS A 147 -35.25 6.72 10.94
CA LYS A 147 -35.94 7.37 12.07
C LYS A 147 -35.96 6.49 13.33
N LYS A 148 -36.16 5.17 13.19
CA LYS A 148 -36.09 4.24 14.33
C LYS A 148 -34.71 4.22 14.97
N VAL A 149 -33.66 4.06 14.16
CA VAL A 149 -32.27 4.05 14.65
C VAL A 149 -31.92 5.36 15.38
N LEU A 150 -32.36 6.51 14.84
CA LEU A 150 -32.18 7.80 15.52
C LEU A 150 -32.90 7.82 16.87
N GLY A 151 -34.18 7.42 16.91
CA GLY A 151 -34.96 7.38 18.15
C GLY A 151 -34.36 6.48 19.23
N ASP A 152 -33.78 5.35 18.85
CA ASP A 152 -33.15 4.40 19.78
C ASP A 152 -31.82 4.93 20.36
N SER A 153 -31.18 5.91 19.70
CA SER A 153 -29.81 6.36 20.02
C SER A 153 -29.69 7.84 20.38
N ILE A 154 -30.79 8.60 20.34
CA ILE A 154 -30.76 10.04 20.56
C ILE A 154 -30.58 10.37 22.05
N GLN A 155 -29.63 11.26 22.34
CA GLN A 155 -29.48 11.90 23.64
C GLN A 155 -29.50 13.41 23.41
N ILE A 156 -30.40 14.10 24.10
CA ILE A 156 -30.54 15.56 24.05
C ILE A 156 -30.06 16.06 25.40
N ASN A 157 -29.01 16.89 25.39
CA ASN A 157 -28.56 17.61 26.58
C ASN A 157 -29.12 19.02 26.48
N ASP A 158 -29.93 19.39 27.46
CA ASP A 158 -30.49 20.74 27.60
C ASP A 158 -29.42 21.77 28.02
#